data_AF-A0A943PX12-F1
#
_entry.id   AF-A0A943PX12-F1
#
_cell.length_a   1.000
_cell.length_b   1.000
_cell.length_c   1.000
_cell.angle_alpha   90.00
_cell.angle_beta   90.00
_cell.angle_gamma   90.00
#
_symmetry.space_group_name_H-M   'P 1'
#
loop_
_entity.id
_entity.type
_entity.pdbx_description
1 polymer ?
#
loop_
_entity_poly.entity_id
_entity_poly.type
_entity_poly.pdbx_seq_one_letter_code
_entity_poly.pdbx_strand_id
1 'polypeptide(L)'
;MLDKVLIINTGGTIGMVNSEKNDPSSPLRPANDWNEIAKEHPILEKFPTDYYQFSPLIDSSNMSPEVWIQIAEIIEKNYDNYRGFVVLHGTDTMAFTASALSFILKNLDKPVVLTGSQVPLQFPRSDALQNLITAIQIAGNEIYGIKLVPEVSIFFRDTLMRGNRSRKIDATNYFGFSSPNYPAIGEAGGDIRIIKDRILKRPVNKKFYIDPKMDSRVIVLELFPGLNPAYLKTIFENTNEIKGVILKTFGNGNAPTSQEFLDVLKYISSKGIVIVDITQCTKGFVKMGLYEASAKLTDAGVISGVDLTPEAAVTKLMYLIGKGYDYENITKLMQIDMCGEQTISQYNFIFENITNLPTDHIELEVDIPDTLKEEDLYEAVVRVKNITKEFPDRDLDVTVTIEGEKQSKDKSLFKINNRIRKIIGAEKKNLHTIFNHTIKSIIDENDKIKIKIQCDTKIIWKKINFSVYSECIK
;
A
#
# COMPACT_ATOMS: atom_id res chain seq x y z
N MET A 1 7.07 30.81 -16.63
CA MET A 1 6.43 30.40 -15.37
C MET A 1 5.26 29.53 -15.77
N LEU A 2 5.11 28.32 -15.22
CA LEU A 2 3.99 27.45 -15.60
C LEU A 2 2.72 28.02 -14.98
N ASP A 3 1.78 28.43 -15.83
CA ASP A 3 0.61 29.21 -15.46
C ASP A 3 -0.71 28.46 -15.68
N LYS A 4 -0.65 27.20 -16.13
CA LYS A 4 -1.84 26.38 -16.42
C LYS A 4 -1.88 25.03 -15.74
N VAL A 5 -3.10 24.50 -15.58
CA VAL A 5 -3.39 23.11 -15.19
C VAL A 5 -3.93 22.35 -16.40
N LEU A 6 -3.48 21.10 -16.59
CA LEU A 6 -4.08 20.22 -17.61
C LEU A 6 -5.21 19.39 -16.98
N ILE A 7 -6.41 19.52 -17.54
CA ILE A 7 -7.54 18.65 -17.22
C ILE A 7 -7.52 17.48 -18.21
N ILE A 8 -7.41 16.26 -17.68
CA ILE A 8 -7.45 15.00 -18.43
C ILE A 8 -8.80 14.35 -18.16
N ASN A 9 -9.72 14.40 -19.12
CA ASN A 9 -11.01 13.73 -19.01
C ASN A 9 -10.92 12.30 -19.54
N THR A 10 -10.94 11.33 -18.62
CA THR A 10 -11.01 9.91 -18.97
C THR A 10 -12.44 9.43 -19.15
N GLY A 11 -13.42 10.17 -18.61
CA GLY A 11 -14.85 9.84 -18.61
C GLY A 11 -15.51 10.07 -17.26
N GLY A 12 -16.64 9.40 -17.05
CA GLY A 12 -17.40 9.48 -15.80
C GLY A 12 -18.52 10.52 -15.82
N THR A 13 -19.32 10.48 -14.75
CA THR A 13 -20.58 11.22 -14.60
C THR A 13 -20.45 12.73 -14.79
N ILE A 14 -19.31 13.31 -14.41
CA ILE A 14 -19.07 14.76 -14.44
C ILE A 14 -19.29 15.39 -15.82
N GLY A 15 -18.86 14.69 -16.87
CA GLY A 15 -18.96 15.14 -18.26
C GLY A 15 -20.19 14.60 -18.99
N MET A 16 -21.18 14.04 -18.29
CA MET A 16 -22.42 13.58 -18.92
C MET A 16 -23.40 14.74 -19.13
N VAL A 17 -24.03 14.75 -20.30
CA VAL A 17 -25.03 15.75 -20.71
C VAL A 17 -26.25 15.08 -21.30
N ASN A 18 -27.38 15.79 -21.32
CA ASN A 18 -28.61 15.30 -21.97
C ASN A 18 -28.37 15.08 -23.47
N SER A 19 -28.79 13.91 -23.99
CA SER A 19 -28.59 13.55 -25.39
C SER A 19 -29.34 14.48 -26.34
N GLU A 20 -30.51 14.97 -25.92
CA GLU A 20 -31.34 15.89 -26.69
C GLU A 20 -31.28 17.30 -26.13
N LYS A 21 -31.03 18.26 -27.03
CA LYS A 21 -30.94 19.68 -26.69
C LYS A 21 -32.34 20.16 -26.27
N ASN A 22 -32.47 20.58 -25.01
CA ASN A 22 -33.70 21.08 -24.35
C ASN A 22 -34.68 20.01 -23.83
N ASP A 23 -34.32 18.73 -23.80
CA ASP A 23 -35.08 17.73 -23.06
C ASP A 23 -34.31 17.27 -21.80
N PRO A 24 -34.67 17.78 -20.61
CA PRO A 24 -34.03 17.38 -19.35
C PRO A 24 -34.36 15.95 -18.93
N SER A 25 -35.27 15.27 -19.62
CA SER A 25 -35.65 13.87 -19.39
C SER A 25 -34.96 12.90 -20.34
N SER A 26 -34.21 13.42 -21.33
CA SER A 26 -33.50 12.57 -22.30
C SER A 26 -32.36 11.79 -21.62
N PRO A 27 -31.99 10.61 -22.17
CA PRO A 27 -30.85 9.86 -21.66
C PRO A 27 -29.57 10.68 -21.60
N LEU A 28 -28.72 10.39 -20.64
CA LEU A 28 -27.41 11.02 -20.55
C LEU A 28 -26.43 10.37 -21.54
N ARG A 29 -25.62 11.20 -22.19
CA ARG A 29 -24.47 10.79 -23.00
C ARG A 29 -23.22 11.54 -22.55
N PRO A 30 -22.02 11.07 -22.88
CA PRO A 30 -20.82 11.86 -22.71
C PRO A 30 -20.86 13.15 -23.56
N ALA A 31 -20.32 14.24 -23.02
CA ALA A 31 -20.08 15.47 -23.75
C ALA A 31 -19.03 15.27 -24.85
N ASN A 32 -19.15 16.05 -25.93
CA ASN A 32 -18.24 15.98 -27.07
C ASN A 32 -16.89 16.65 -26.78
N ASP A 33 -16.92 17.78 -26.07
CA ASP A 33 -15.74 18.59 -25.75
C ASP A 33 -15.92 19.38 -24.45
N TRP A 34 -14.90 20.15 -24.09
CA TRP A 34 -14.92 21.02 -22.90
C TRP A 34 -15.99 22.11 -22.96
N ASN A 35 -16.29 22.66 -24.14
CA ASN A 35 -17.26 23.74 -24.27
C ASN A 35 -18.66 23.25 -23.90
N GLU A 36 -19.00 22.01 -24.26
CA GLU A 36 -20.25 21.38 -23.87
C GLU A 36 -20.34 21.13 -22.35
N ILE A 37 -19.23 20.73 -21.71
CA ILE A 37 -19.15 20.55 -20.24
C ILE A 37 -19.30 21.89 -19.50
N ALA A 38 -18.57 22.91 -19.95
CA ALA A 38 -18.47 24.20 -19.25
C ALA A 38 -19.60 25.19 -19.59
N LYS A 39 -20.48 24.86 -20.56
CA LYS A 39 -21.49 25.74 -21.15
C LYS A 39 -22.32 26.56 -20.15
N GLU A 40 -22.77 25.91 -19.06
CA GLU A 40 -23.64 26.53 -18.05
C GLU A 40 -22.85 27.11 -16.85
N HIS A 41 -21.51 27.06 -16.91
CA HIS A 41 -20.61 27.47 -15.83
C HIS A 41 -19.49 28.40 -16.32
N PRO A 42 -19.79 29.66 -16.71
CA PRO A 42 -18.79 30.63 -17.20
C PRO A 42 -17.65 30.91 -16.22
N ILE A 43 -17.83 30.60 -14.92
CA ILE A 43 -16.77 30.69 -13.92
C ILE A 43 -15.55 29.83 -14.29
N LEU A 44 -15.75 28.72 -14.99
CA LEU A 44 -14.67 27.80 -15.40
C LEU A 44 -13.72 28.45 -16.42
N GLU A 45 -14.17 29.42 -17.22
CA GLU A 45 -13.33 30.15 -18.18
C GLU A 45 -12.31 31.07 -17.48
N LYS A 46 -12.50 31.38 -16.19
CA LYS A 46 -11.56 32.20 -15.41
C LYS A 46 -10.35 31.42 -14.92
N PHE A 47 -10.37 30.10 -15.00
CA PHE A 47 -9.26 29.25 -14.58
C PHE A 47 -8.31 29.04 -15.77
N PRO A 48 -6.99 29.16 -15.59
CA PRO A 48 -6.03 28.92 -16.66
C PRO A 48 -5.86 27.40 -16.85
N THR A 49 -6.78 26.80 -17.61
CA THR A 49 -6.80 25.34 -17.84
C THR A 49 -6.74 25.03 -19.33
N ASP A 50 -5.97 24.01 -19.68
CA ASP A 50 -6.12 23.31 -20.96
C ASP A 50 -6.82 21.97 -20.71
N TYR A 51 -7.42 21.41 -21.76
CA TYR A 51 -8.27 20.22 -21.67
C TYR A 51 -7.82 19.15 -22.68
N TYR A 52 -7.67 17.93 -22.19
CA TYR A 52 -7.43 16.74 -22.99
C TYR A 52 -8.55 15.73 -22.73
N GLN A 53 -9.11 15.17 -23.79
CA GLN A 53 -10.18 14.17 -23.71
C GLN A 53 -9.72 12.84 -24.28
N PHE A 54 -10.05 11.76 -23.57
CA PHE A 54 -9.92 10.41 -24.13
C PHE A 54 -10.92 10.21 -25.26
N SER A 55 -10.50 9.47 -26.29
CA SER A 55 -11.35 9.10 -27.41
C SER A 55 -11.17 7.61 -27.71
N PRO A 56 -12.14 6.74 -27.39
CA PRO A 56 -13.41 7.05 -26.70
C PRO A 56 -13.20 7.41 -25.23
N LEU A 57 -14.19 8.06 -24.62
CA LEU A 57 -14.29 8.17 -23.16
C LEU A 57 -14.54 6.78 -22.56
N ILE A 58 -14.06 6.58 -21.34
CA ILE A 58 -14.02 5.28 -20.67
C ILE A 58 -14.93 5.33 -19.45
N ASP A 59 -15.88 4.39 -19.38
CA ASP A 59 -16.64 4.14 -18.17
C ASP A 59 -15.72 3.57 -17.09
N SER A 60 -15.82 4.05 -15.85
CA SER A 60 -14.94 3.59 -14.77
C SER A 60 -15.00 2.08 -14.54
N SER A 61 -16.14 1.42 -14.79
CA SER A 61 -16.28 -0.03 -14.69
C SER A 61 -15.46 -0.80 -15.74
N ASN A 62 -15.06 -0.14 -16.83
CA ASN A 62 -14.22 -0.69 -17.90
C ASN A 62 -12.75 -0.26 -17.79
N MET A 63 -12.34 0.36 -16.67
CA MET A 63 -10.94 0.73 -16.43
C MET A 63 -10.03 -0.51 -16.37
N SER A 64 -8.83 -0.37 -16.90
CA SER A 64 -7.82 -1.44 -16.95
C SER A 64 -6.41 -0.89 -16.75
N PRO A 65 -5.40 -1.75 -16.50
CA PRO A 65 -4.01 -1.32 -16.40
C PRO A 65 -3.49 -0.57 -17.63
N GLU A 66 -3.94 -0.93 -18.82
CA GLU A 66 -3.58 -0.25 -20.07
C GLU A 66 -4.07 1.20 -20.07
N VAL A 67 -5.26 1.46 -19.53
CA VAL A 67 -5.81 2.81 -19.40
C VAL A 67 -5.03 3.62 -18.36
N TRP A 68 -4.65 3.02 -17.24
CA TRP A 68 -3.82 3.68 -16.24
C TRP A 68 -2.46 4.11 -16.81
N ILE A 69 -1.85 3.26 -17.65
CA ILE A 69 -0.62 3.58 -18.36
C ILE A 69 -0.84 4.75 -19.33
N GLN A 70 -1.93 4.76 -20.11
CA GLN A 70 -2.24 5.88 -21.00
C GLN A 70 -2.38 7.21 -20.25
N ILE A 71 -3.03 7.23 -19.08
CA ILE A 71 -3.13 8.43 -18.23
C ILE A 71 -1.72 8.88 -17.83
N ALA A 72 -0.86 7.96 -17.39
CA ALA A 72 0.51 8.27 -17.01
C ALA A 72 1.36 8.80 -18.17
N GLU A 73 1.22 8.23 -19.37
CA GLU A 73 1.90 8.70 -20.59
C GLU A 73 1.47 10.11 -21.00
N ILE A 74 0.19 10.45 -20.86
CA ILE A 74 -0.31 11.81 -21.10
C ILE A 74 0.29 12.78 -20.09
N ILE A 75 0.35 12.40 -18.81
CA ILE A 75 1.00 13.21 -17.76
C ILE A 75 2.48 13.40 -18.08
N GLU A 76 3.19 12.35 -18.48
CA GLU A 76 4.62 12.42 -18.81
C GLU A 76 4.91 13.34 -19.99
N LYS A 77 4.18 13.15 -21.09
CA LYS A 77 4.32 13.98 -22.30
C LYS A 77 4.10 15.47 -22.02
N ASN A 78 3.26 15.78 -21.05
CA ASN A 78 2.86 17.14 -20.70
C ASN A 78 3.51 17.64 -19.41
N TYR A 79 4.42 16.86 -18.80
CA TYR A 79 4.88 17.11 -17.44
C TYR A 79 5.44 18.51 -17.28
N ASP A 80 6.33 18.93 -18.19
CA ASP A 80 7.02 20.21 -18.12
C ASP A 80 6.16 21.41 -18.57
N ASN A 81 5.01 21.18 -19.21
CA ASN A 81 4.16 22.23 -19.77
C ASN A 81 3.10 22.75 -18.79
N TYR A 82 2.77 21.98 -17.75
CA TYR A 82 1.70 22.31 -16.82
C TYR A 82 2.16 22.32 -15.37
N ARG A 83 1.45 23.10 -14.56
CA ARG A 83 1.69 23.24 -13.13
C ARG A 83 1.31 21.98 -12.34
N GLY A 84 0.24 21.34 -12.77
CA GLY A 84 -0.32 20.13 -12.19
C GLY A 84 -1.41 19.57 -13.09
N PHE A 85 -1.98 18.45 -12.67
CA PHE A 85 -2.91 17.67 -13.47
C PHE A 85 -4.18 17.40 -12.67
N VAL A 86 -5.33 17.62 -13.32
CA VAL A 86 -6.63 17.16 -12.82
C VAL A 86 -7.08 16.02 -13.72
N VAL A 87 -7.41 14.86 -13.14
CA VAL A 87 -7.93 13.71 -13.89
C VAL A 87 -9.41 13.58 -13.55
N LEU A 88 -10.29 13.85 -14.52
CA LEU A 88 -11.73 13.63 -14.38
C LEU A 88 -12.01 12.16 -14.64
N HIS A 89 -12.63 11.50 -13.66
CA HIS A 89 -12.77 10.06 -13.63
C HIS A 89 -14.15 9.65 -13.06
N GLY A 90 -14.70 8.53 -13.53
CA GLY A 90 -15.90 7.93 -12.94
C GLY A 90 -15.65 7.40 -11.53
N THR A 91 -16.64 7.48 -10.63
CA THR A 91 -16.38 7.27 -9.20
C THR A 91 -16.13 5.80 -8.84
N ASP A 92 -16.64 4.82 -9.61
CA ASP A 92 -16.60 3.40 -9.22
C ASP A 92 -15.20 2.82 -9.02
N THR A 93 -14.24 3.21 -9.86
CA THR A 93 -12.87 2.68 -9.82
C THR A 93 -11.80 3.75 -9.63
N MET A 94 -12.20 4.99 -9.30
CA MET A 94 -11.27 6.12 -9.11
C MET A 94 -10.17 5.82 -8.09
N ALA A 95 -10.50 5.12 -6.99
CA ALA A 95 -9.53 4.71 -5.98
C ALA A 95 -8.49 3.71 -6.51
N PHE A 96 -8.87 2.80 -7.42
CA PHE A 96 -7.92 1.91 -8.09
C PHE A 96 -6.99 2.70 -9.01
N THR A 97 -7.53 3.60 -9.84
CA THR A 97 -6.72 4.44 -10.73
C THR A 97 -5.76 5.33 -9.95
N ALA A 98 -6.22 5.97 -8.86
CA ALA A 98 -5.36 6.76 -7.99
C ALA A 98 -4.23 5.92 -7.35
N SER A 99 -4.56 4.70 -6.92
CA SER A 99 -3.57 3.77 -6.37
C SER A 99 -2.54 3.35 -7.42
N ALA A 100 -2.97 2.92 -8.61
CA ALA A 100 -2.08 2.52 -9.70
C ALA A 100 -1.15 3.65 -10.12
N LEU A 101 -1.68 4.86 -10.34
CA LEU A 101 -0.88 6.03 -10.70
C LEU A 101 0.14 6.39 -9.63
N SER A 102 -0.18 6.20 -8.34
CA SER A 102 0.78 6.45 -7.25
C SER A 102 2.02 5.55 -7.32
N PHE A 103 1.90 4.34 -7.89
CA PHE A 103 3.03 3.43 -8.11
C PHE A 103 3.75 3.71 -9.43
N ILE A 104 3.02 4.08 -10.49
CA ILE A 104 3.55 4.33 -11.84
C ILE A 104 4.32 5.66 -11.92
N LEU A 105 3.80 6.73 -11.32
CA LEU A 105 4.37 8.08 -11.43
C LEU A 105 5.54 8.25 -10.45
N LYS A 106 6.77 8.21 -10.96
CA LYS A 106 7.99 8.25 -10.14
C LYS A 106 8.54 9.66 -10.01
N ASN A 107 9.07 9.96 -8.82
CA ASN A 107 9.63 11.27 -8.49
C ASN A 107 8.68 12.42 -8.82
N LEU A 108 7.39 12.23 -8.54
CA LEU A 108 6.36 13.22 -8.77
C LEU A 108 6.60 14.45 -7.89
N ASP A 109 6.77 15.63 -8.51
CA ASP A 109 6.97 16.90 -7.82
C ASP A 109 5.87 17.94 -8.13
N LYS A 110 4.79 17.49 -8.78
CA LYS A 110 3.58 18.24 -9.14
C LYS A 110 2.33 17.52 -8.66
N PRO A 111 1.22 18.23 -8.37
CA PRO A 111 -0.01 17.58 -7.96
C PRO A 111 -0.67 16.84 -9.12
N VAL A 112 -1.16 15.63 -8.85
CA VAL A 112 -2.09 14.90 -9.72
C VAL A 112 -3.35 14.63 -8.90
N VAL A 113 -4.43 15.35 -9.21
CA VAL A 113 -5.68 15.31 -8.45
C VAL A 113 -6.74 14.61 -9.28
N LEU A 114 -7.13 13.40 -8.85
CA LEU A 114 -8.31 12.74 -9.40
C LEU A 114 -9.56 13.33 -8.75
N THR A 115 -10.57 13.57 -9.55
CA THR A 115 -11.89 13.97 -9.06
C THR A 115 -12.99 13.54 -10.04
N GLY A 116 -14.24 13.73 -9.63
CA GLY A 116 -15.41 13.38 -10.40
C GLY A 116 -16.67 13.92 -9.72
N SER A 117 -17.81 13.30 -9.98
CA SER A 117 -19.07 13.67 -9.32
C SER A 117 -20.03 12.50 -9.24
N GLN A 118 -20.95 12.53 -8.28
CA GLN A 118 -22.09 11.61 -8.26
C GLN A 118 -23.18 12.06 -9.23
N VAL A 119 -23.31 13.38 -9.43
CA VAL A 119 -24.33 13.97 -10.31
C VAL A 119 -23.65 14.77 -11.42
N PRO A 120 -24.11 14.68 -12.69
CA PRO A 120 -23.48 15.41 -13.80
C PRO A 120 -23.48 16.93 -13.60
N LEU A 121 -22.48 17.61 -14.16
CA LEU A 121 -22.26 19.05 -13.95
C LEU A 121 -23.43 19.94 -14.40
N GLN A 122 -24.20 19.50 -15.39
CA GLN A 122 -25.37 20.25 -15.90
C GLN A 122 -26.52 20.37 -14.90
N PHE A 123 -26.54 19.59 -13.81
CA PHE A 123 -27.65 19.60 -12.86
C PHE A 123 -27.42 20.59 -11.70
N PRO A 124 -28.45 21.35 -11.28
CA PRO A 124 -28.30 22.41 -10.26
C PRO A 124 -27.78 21.97 -8.90
N ARG A 125 -28.07 20.72 -8.48
CA ARG A 125 -27.63 20.18 -7.18
C ARG A 125 -26.35 19.34 -7.29
N SER A 126 -25.65 19.42 -8.43
CA SER A 126 -24.44 18.64 -8.69
C SER A 126 -23.31 19.01 -7.73
N ASP A 127 -22.55 18.00 -7.32
CA ASP A 127 -21.29 18.11 -6.61
C ASP A 127 -20.09 18.41 -7.55
N ALA A 128 -20.28 18.30 -8.87
CA ALA A 128 -19.23 18.42 -9.87
C ALA A 128 -18.51 19.77 -9.86
N LEU A 129 -19.25 20.89 -9.81
CA LEU A 129 -18.63 22.21 -9.95
C LEU A 129 -17.62 22.48 -8.84
N GLN A 130 -18.01 22.20 -7.59
CA GLN A 130 -17.15 22.40 -6.42
C GLN A 130 -15.95 21.45 -6.46
N ASN A 131 -16.19 20.17 -6.77
CA ASN A 131 -15.12 19.17 -6.91
C ASN A 131 -14.08 19.61 -7.94
N LEU A 132 -14.54 20.02 -9.13
CA LEU A 132 -13.70 20.44 -10.25
C LEU A 132 -12.90 21.72 -9.93
N ILE A 133 -13.56 22.78 -9.48
CA ILE A 133 -12.90 24.06 -9.15
C ILE A 133 -11.81 23.83 -8.09
N THR A 134 -12.14 23.09 -7.03
CA THR A 134 -11.21 22.85 -5.94
C THR A 134 -10.03 21.99 -6.40
N ALA A 135 -10.27 20.97 -7.22
CA ALA A 135 -9.20 20.15 -7.81
C ALA A 135 -8.27 20.99 -8.71
N ILE A 136 -8.82 21.89 -9.53
CA ILE A 136 -8.03 22.83 -10.35
C ILE A 136 -7.17 23.73 -9.46
N GLN A 137 -7.73 24.27 -8.37
CA GLN A 137 -6.99 25.12 -7.44
C GLN A 137 -5.84 24.37 -6.77
N ILE A 138 -6.09 23.14 -6.30
CA ILE A 138 -5.07 22.28 -5.67
C ILE A 138 -3.98 21.92 -6.69
N ALA A 139 -4.33 21.58 -7.94
CA ALA A 139 -3.37 21.29 -9.00
C ALA A 139 -2.58 22.52 -9.44
N GLY A 140 -3.23 23.68 -9.48
CA GLY A 140 -2.66 24.99 -9.79
C GLY A 140 -2.03 25.69 -8.58
N ASN A 141 -1.44 24.91 -7.65
CA ASN A 141 -1.14 25.35 -6.29
C ASN A 141 -0.45 26.73 -6.17
N GLU A 142 0.54 27.03 -7.01
CA GLU A 142 1.26 28.33 -6.97
C GLU A 142 0.40 29.50 -7.46
N ILE A 143 -0.49 29.27 -8.42
CA ILE A 143 -1.40 30.29 -8.99
C ILE A 143 -2.38 30.76 -7.91
N TYR A 144 -2.78 29.86 -7.02
CA TYR A 144 -3.80 30.10 -6.00
C TYR A 144 -3.23 30.22 -4.58
N GLY A 145 -1.91 30.26 -4.41
CA GLY A 145 -1.27 30.36 -3.09
C GLY A 145 -1.47 29.12 -2.20
N ILE A 146 -1.79 27.97 -2.78
CA ILE A 146 -1.99 26.70 -2.07
C ILE A 146 -0.66 25.96 -1.96
N LYS A 147 -0.47 25.29 -0.82
CA LYS A 147 0.73 24.47 -0.58
C LYS A 147 0.83 23.33 -1.60
N LEU A 148 2.03 23.08 -2.11
CA LEU A 148 2.30 21.96 -3.02
C LEU A 148 1.96 20.62 -2.37
N VAL A 149 1.21 19.78 -3.10
CA VAL A 149 0.95 18.37 -2.80
C VAL A 149 1.61 17.53 -3.90
N PRO A 150 2.83 17.01 -3.69
CA PRO A 150 3.59 16.30 -4.73
C PRO A 150 3.17 14.82 -4.81
N GLU A 151 1.87 14.56 -4.97
CA GLU A 151 1.29 13.22 -4.87
C GLU A 151 0.11 13.02 -5.83
N VAL A 152 -0.23 11.75 -6.03
CA VAL A 152 -1.53 11.35 -6.58
C VAL A 152 -2.56 11.38 -5.45
N SER A 153 -3.62 12.17 -5.61
CA SER A 153 -4.64 12.40 -4.60
C SER A 153 -6.04 12.29 -5.18
N ILE A 154 -7.03 12.03 -4.33
CA ILE A 154 -8.44 12.15 -4.66
C ILE A 154 -8.99 13.37 -3.91
N PHE A 155 -9.57 14.30 -4.65
CA PHE A 155 -10.41 15.34 -4.06
C PHE A 155 -11.88 15.01 -4.30
N PHE A 156 -12.66 14.90 -3.23
CA PHE A 156 -14.10 14.70 -3.32
C PHE A 156 -14.80 15.42 -2.18
N ARG A 157 -15.86 16.16 -2.53
CA ARG A 157 -16.63 17.01 -1.62
C ARG A 157 -15.79 18.13 -1.02
N ASP A 158 -15.29 17.94 0.19
CA ASP A 158 -14.52 18.88 0.99
C ASP A 158 -13.17 18.30 1.43
N THR A 159 -12.86 17.06 1.03
CA THR A 159 -11.73 16.32 1.57
C THR A 159 -10.74 15.96 0.47
N LEU A 160 -9.46 16.31 0.68
CA LEU A 160 -8.33 15.84 -0.12
C LEU A 160 -7.70 14.63 0.59
N MET A 161 -7.66 13.49 -0.11
CA MET A 161 -7.14 12.22 0.40
C MET A 161 -5.95 11.75 -0.44
N ARG A 162 -4.99 11.09 0.20
CA ARG A 162 -3.92 10.37 -0.52
C ARG A 162 -4.56 9.25 -1.36
N GLY A 163 -4.23 9.20 -2.66
CA GLY A 163 -4.93 8.34 -3.62
C GLY A 163 -4.90 6.86 -3.27
N ASN A 164 -3.73 6.34 -2.89
CA ASN A 164 -3.53 4.94 -2.48
C ASN A 164 -3.98 4.61 -1.05
N ARG A 165 -4.65 5.55 -0.37
CA ARG A 165 -5.32 5.32 0.92
C ARG A 165 -6.84 5.46 0.83
N SER A 166 -7.34 5.88 -0.33
CA SER A 166 -8.76 6.16 -0.56
C SER A 166 -9.57 4.91 -0.92
N ARG A 167 -10.86 4.95 -0.59
CA ARG A 167 -11.87 3.95 -0.94
C ARG A 167 -13.19 4.63 -1.27
N LYS A 168 -13.95 4.08 -2.21
CA LYS A 168 -15.37 4.45 -2.38
C LYS A 168 -16.18 3.72 -1.31
N ILE A 169 -16.80 4.48 -0.41
CA ILE A 169 -17.55 3.96 0.74
C ILE A 169 -19.06 4.11 0.60
N ASP A 170 -19.53 5.00 -0.28
CA ASP A 170 -20.95 5.21 -0.54
C ASP A 170 -21.18 5.37 -2.06
N ALA A 171 -22.18 4.64 -2.56
CA ALA A 171 -22.52 4.61 -3.98
C ALA A 171 -23.33 5.83 -4.44
N THR A 172 -23.96 6.56 -3.52
CA THR A 172 -24.96 7.60 -3.84
C THR A 172 -24.71 8.93 -3.14
N ASN A 173 -24.15 8.89 -1.92
CA ASN A 173 -23.90 10.10 -1.14
C ASN A 173 -22.76 10.92 -1.75
N TYR A 174 -22.82 12.24 -1.59
CA TYR A 174 -21.73 13.15 -1.96
C TYR A 174 -20.48 12.94 -1.10
N PHE A 175 -20.61 12.35 0.09
CA PHE A 175 -19.47 11.81 0.85
C PHE A 175 -19.10 10.39 0.37
N GLY A 176 -18.87 10.25 -0.95
CA GLY A 176 -18.68 8.95 -1.60
C GLY A 176 -17.35 8.27 -1.29
N PHE A 177 -16.33 9.04 -0.89
CA PHE A 177 -14.97 8.56 -0.66
C PHE A 177 -14.51 8.79 0.78
N SER A 178 -13.64 7.90 1.26
CA SER A 178 -12.97 8.02 2.55
C SER A 178 -11.55 7.47 2.47
N SER A 179 -10.71 7.85 3.44
CA SER A 179 -9.39 7.28 3.66
C SER A 179 -9.35 6.65 5.07
N PRO A 180 -9.77 5.39 5.22
CA PRO A 180 -10.10 4.85 6.55
C PRO A 180 -8.91 4.69 7.50
N ASN A 181 -7.74 4.38 6.94
CA ASN A 181 -6.50 4.09 7.67
C ASN A 181 -5.49 5.24 7.64
N TYR A 182 -5.78 6.34 6.94
CA TYR A 182 -4.90 7.50 6.89
C TYR A 182 -5.71 8.80 6.90
N PRO A 183 -5.41 9.79 7.75
CA PRO A 183 -6.18 11.02 7.79
C PRO A 183 -6.12 11.80 6.48
N ALA A 184 -7.11 12.69 6.26
CA ALA A 184 -7.10 13.60 5.13
C ALA A 184 -5.81 14.44 5.08
N ILE A 185 -5.30 14.65 3.87
CA ILE A 185 -4.09 15.45 3.60
C ILE A 185 -4.42 16.92 3.34
N GLY A 186 -5.68 17.24 3.10
CA GLY A 186 -6.19 18.60 3.04
C GLY A 186 -7.72 18.64 3.15
N GLU A 187 -8.23 19.82 3.47
CA GLU A 187 -9.66 20.10 3.66
C GLU A 187 -10.01 21.41 2.93
N ALA A 188 -11.18 21.45 2.29
CA ALA A 188 -11.70 22.62 1.60
C ALA A 188 -12.94 23.14 2.32
N GLY A 189 -12.79 24.31 2.94
CA GLY A 189 -13.88 25.09 3.53
C GLY A 189 -13.99 26.46 2.87
N GLY A 190 -14.06 27.53 3.66
CA GLY A 190 -13.89 28.88 3.14
C GLY A 190 -12.51 29.10 2.49
N ASP A 191 -11.49 28.38 3.00
CA ASP A 191 -10.16 28.28 2.43
C ASP A 191 -9.78 26.81 2.18
N ILE A 192 -8.83 26.57 1.28
CA ILE A 192 -8.23 25.24 1.05
C ILE A 192 -7.00 25.10 1.95
N ARG A 193 -7.08 24.19 2.92
CA ARG A 193 -6.01 23.94 3.89
C ARG A 193 -5.34 22.61 3.62
N ILE A 194 -4.06 22.64 3.25
CA ILE A 194 -3.20 21.45 3.14
C ILE A 194 -2.48 21.20 4.47
N ILE A 195 -2.47 19.95 4.92
CA ILE A 195 -1.90 19.53 6.20
C ILE A 195 -0.48 19.02 5.96
N LYS A 196 0.49 19.89 6.22
CA LYS A 196 1.92 19.69 5.88
C LYS A 196 2.49 18.35 6.31
N ASP A 197 2.15 17.89 7.52
CA ASP A 197 2.80 16.71 8.09
C ASP A 197 2.21 15.40 7.56
N ARG A 198 1.17 15.48 6.72
CA ARG A 198 0.48 14.33 6.14
C ARG A 198 0.79 14.11 4.66
N ILE A 199 1.53 15.01 4.02
CA ILE A 199 1.93 14.89 2.62
C ILE A 199 3.33 14.28 2.47
N LEU A 200 3.58 13.60 1.36
CA LEU A 200 4.88 13.07 0.98
C LEU A 200 5.85 14.22 0.77
N LYS A 201 7.13 13.93 1.07
CA LYS A 201 8.22 14.87 0.83
C LYS A 201 8.42 15.01 -0.68
N ARG A 202 8.55 16.25 -1.15
CA ARG A 202 8.91 16.54 -2.53
C ARG A 202 10.25 15.84 -2.87
N PRO A 203 10.36 15.12 -3.99
CA PRO A 203 11.62 14.56 -4.43
C PRO A 203 12.59 15.69 -4.83
N VAL A 204 13.72 15.79 -4.13
CA VAL A 204 14.76 16.80 -4.39
C VAL A 204 15.81 16.21 -5.32
N ASN A 205 16.19 16.95 -6.37
CA ASN A 205 17.22 16.56 -7.36
C ASN A 205 16.94 15.22 -8.07
N LYS A 206 15.67 14.81 -8.18
CA LYS A 206 15.27 13.63 -8.95
C LYS A 206 14.36 14.05 -10.10
N LYS A 207 14.62 13.52 -11.30
CA LYS A 207 13.78 13.77 -12.47
C LYS A 207 12.54 12.89 -12.43
N PHE A 208 11.38 13.47 -12.74
CA PHE A 208 10.14 12.75 -12.96
C PHE A 208 10.27 11.77 -14.16
N TYR A 209 9.65 10.60 -14.04
CA TYR A 209 9.47 9.64 -15.11
C TYR A 209 8.31 8.69 -14.78
N ILE A 210 7.79 7.94 -15.75
CA ILE A 210 6.80 6.88 -15.50
C ILE A 210 7.44 5.49 -15.51
N ASP A 211 6.93 4.58 -14.68
CA ASP A 211 7.27 3.15 -14.68
C ASP A 211 6.02 2.35 -15.08
N PRO A 212 5.73 2.21 -16.40
CA PRO A 212 4.44 1.77 -16.92
C PRO A 212 4.36 0.24 -16.94
N LYS A 213 4.56 -0.40 -15.79
CA LYS A 213 4.61 -1.85 -15.63
C LYS A 213 3.49 -2.31 -14.72
N MET A 214 2.53 -3.04 -15.29
CA MET A 214 1.40 -3.64 -14.59
C MET A 214 1.11 -5.02 -15.18
N ASP A 215 0.73 -5.97 -14.34
CA ASP A 215 0.31 -7.30 -14.76
C ASP A 215 -0.95 -7.70 -13.99
N SER A 216 -2.04 -7.94 -14.72
CA SER A 216 -3.38 -8.14 -14.16
C SER A 216 -3.65 -9.55 -13.63
N ARG A 217 -2.66 -10.45 -13.63
CA ARG A 217 -2.80 -11.86 -13.20
C ARG A 217 -2.88 -12.02 -11.68
N VAL A 218 -3.80 -11.30 -11.07
CA VAL A 218 -4.09 -11.23 -9.64
C VAL A 218 -5.57 -11.56 -9.41
N ILE A 219 -5.87 -12.32 -8.37
CA ILE A 219 -7.25 -12.61 -7.93
C ILE A 219 -7.50 -12.04 -6.53
N VAL A 220 -8.71 -11.54 -6.29
CA VAL A 220 -9.16 -11.11 -4.96
C VAL A 220 -10.11 -12.17 -4.40
N LEU A 221 -9.78 -12.71 -3.24
CA LEU A 221 -10.57 -13.73 -2.54
C LEU A 221 -11.06 -13.19 -1.21
N GLU A 222 -12.37 -13.00 -1.09
CA GLU A 222 -12.99 -12.60 0.17
C GLU A 222 -13.50 -13.81 0.94
N LEU A 223 -13.01 -13.97 2.17
CA LEU A 223 -13.43 -15.07 3.03
C LEU A 223 -14.84 -14.83 3.59
N PHE A 224 -15.60 -15.91 3.70
CA PHE A 224 -16.88 -15.94 4.40
C PHE A 224 -17.02 -17.27 5.15
N PRO A 225 -17.79 -17.32 6.26
CA PRO A 225 -18.05 -18.56 6.97
C PRO A 225 -18.67 -19.62 6.04
N GLY A 226 -18.02 -20.77 5.92
CA GLY A 226 -18.48 -21.87 5.06
C GLY A 226 -17.84 -21.92 3.67
N LEU A 227 -16.85 -21.08 3.35
CA LEU A 227 -16.05 -21.24 2.14
C LEU A 227 -15.44 -22.66 2.08
N ASN A 228 -15.76 -23.39 1.02
CA ASN A 228 -15.22 -24.73 0.78
C ASN A 228 -13.79 -24.63 0.19
N PRO A 229 -12.74 -25.09 0.90
CA PRO A 229 -11.36 -25.02 0.39
C PRO A 229 -11.14 -25.71 -0.95
N ALA A 230 -11.94 -26.75 -1.27
CA ALA A 230 -11.85 -27.46 -2.53
C ALA A 230 -12.10 -26.56 -3.75
N TYR A 231 -12.91 -25.50 -3.63
CA TYR A 231 -13.13 -24.55 -4.72
C TYR A 231 -11.87 -23.77 -5.06
N LEU A 232 -11.13 -23.34 -4.03
CA LEU A 232 -9.84 -22.68 -4.23
C LEU A 232 -8.85 -23.65 -4.89
N LYS A 233 -8.76 -24.88 -4.37
CA LYS A 233 -7.90 -25.91 -4.95
C LYS A 233 -8.17 -26.10 -6.46
N THR A 234 -9.43 -26.26 -6.86
CA THR A 234 -9.83 -26.40 -8.27
C THR A 234 -9.42 -25.21 -9.13
N ILE A 235 -9.59 -23.98 -8.62
CA ILE A 235 -9.17 -22.75 -9.35
C ILE A 235 -7.67 -22.80 -9.60
N PHE A 236 -6.88 -23.01 -8.55
CA PHE A 236 -5.41 -22.95 -8.65
C PHE A 236 -4.78 -24.19 -9.27
N GLU A 237 -5.46 -25.34 -9.30
CA GLU A 237 -5.00 -26.52 -10.04
C GLU A 237 -5.07 -26.33 -11.55
N ASN A 238 -6.15 -25.69 -12.04
CA ASN A 238 -6.45 -25.61 -13.46
C ASN A 238 -5.91 -24.35 -14.17
N THR A 239 -5.28 -23.43 -13.43
CA THR A 239 -4.62 -22.25 -14.01
C THR A 239 -3.17 -22.14 -13.58
N ASN A 240 -2.31 -21.82 -14.53
CA ASN A 240 -0.92 -21.43 -14.29
C ASN A 240 -0.70 -19.93 -14.56
N GLU A 241 -1.77 -19.17 -14.81
CA GLU A 241 -1.66 -17.76 -15.16
C GLU A 241 -1.66 -16.88 -13.91
N ILE A 242 -2.42 -17.24 -12.87
CA ILE A 242 -2.49 -16.45 -11.64
C ILE A 242 -1.13 -16.42 -10.96
N LYS A 243 -0.64 -15.21 -10.67
CA LYS A 243 0.63 -14.97 -9.98
C LYS A 243 0.46 -14.38 -8.58
N GLY A 244 -0.71 -13.82 -8.29
CA GLY A 244 -0.99 -13.16 -7.02
C GLY A 244 -2.41 -13.36 -6.51
N VAL A 245 -2.57 -13.39 -5.19
CA VAL A 245 -3.83 -13.50 -4.48
C VAL A 245 -3.89 -12.42 -3.41
N ILE A 246 -4.92 -11.59 -3.45
CA ILE A 246 -5.31 -10.73 -2.33
C ILE A 246 -6.37 -11.50 -1.52
N LEU A 247 -6.00 -11.96 -0.33
CA LEU A 247 -6.88 -12.69 0.58
C LEU A 247 -7.48 -11.72 1.59
N LYS A 248 -8.78 -11.44 1.51
CA LYS A 248 -9.49 -10.62 2.48
C LYS A 248 -9.98 -11.49 3.64
N THR A 249 -9.36 -11.33 4.80
CA THR A 249 -9.64 -12.11 6.01
C THR A 249 -10.48 -11.35 7.04
N PHE A 250 -10.93 -12.04 8.08
CA PHE A 250 -11.76 -11.46 9.14
C PHE A 250 -10.92 -10.65 10.13
N GLY A 251 -11.45 -9.51 10.59
CA GLY A 251 -10.85 -8.74 11.69
C GLY A 251 -9.40 -8.34 11.40
N ASN A 252 -8.46 -8.78 12.24
CA ASN A 252 -7.05 -8.40 12.14
C ASN A 252 -6.18 -9.48 11.44
N GLY A 253 -6.71 -10.22 10.46
CA GLY A 253 -5.95 -11.30 9.79
C GLY A 253 -6.38 -12.72 10.16
N ASN A 254 -7.65 -12.93 10.55
CA ASN A 254 -8.13 -14.24 10.97
C ASN A 254 -8.79 -14.99 9.80
N ALA A 255 -8.39 -16.23 9.60
CA ALA A 255 -8.95 -17.12 8.59
C ALA A 255 -9.27 -18.49 9.21
N PRO A 256 -10.03 -19.36 8.52
CA PRO A 256 -10.19 -20.75 8.91
C PRO A 256 -8.83 -21.43 9.16
N THR A 257 -8.73 -22.22 10.22
CA THR A 257 -7.48 -22.94 10.57
C THR A 257 -7.63 -24.45 10.39
N SER A 258 -8.63 -24.90 9.62
CA SER A 258 -8.74 -26.33 9.28
C SER A 258 -7.52 -26.75 8.46
N GLN A 259 -7.06 -27.99 8.66
CA GLN A 259 -5.89 -28.49 7.98
C GLN A 259 -6.06 -28.44 6.46
N GLU A 260 -7.25 -28.80 5.96
CA GLU A 260 -7.61 -28.72 4.54
C GLU A 260 -7.40 -27.31 3.96
N PHE A 261 -7.89 -26.26 4.65
CA PHE A 261 -7.73 -24.89 4.17
C PHE A 261 -6.26 -24.46 4.16
N LEU A 262 -5.52 -24.77 5.22
CA LEU A 262 -4.09 -24.45 5.31
C LEU A 262 -3.26 -25.19 4.25
N ASP A 263 -3.63 -26.43 3.92
CA ASP A 263 -2.96 -27.22 2.88
C ASP A 263 -3.22 -26.65 1.49
N VAL A 264 -4.43 -26.12 1.23
CA VAL A 264 -4.71 -25.40 -0.02
C VAL A 264 -3.88 -24.13 -0.12
N LEU A 265 -3.76 -23.33 0.94
CA LEU A 265 -2.90 -22.14 0.93
C LEU A 265 -1.43 -22.50 0.69
N LYS A 266 -0.92 -23.56 1.34
CA LYS A 266 0.43 -24.07 1.09
C LYS A 266 0.63 -24.52 -0.35
N TYR A 267 -0.38 -25.19 -0.92
CA TYR A 267 -0.36 -25.61 -2.32
C TYR A 267 -0.29 -24.42 -3.28
N ILE A 268 -1.04 -23.36 -3.01
CA ILE A 268 -0.99 -22.12 -3.80
C ILE A 268 0.40 -21.49 -3.70
N SER A 269 0.91 -21.32 -2.47
CA SER A 269 2.25 -20.76 -2.23
C SER A 269 3.37 -21.59 -2.87
N SER A 270 3.26 -22.92 -2.87
CA SER A 270 4.28 -23.80 -3.47
C SER A 270 4.37 -23.69 -4.99
N LYS A 271 3.36 -23.11 -5.66
CA LYS A 271 3.41 -22.72 -7.08
C LYS A 271 4.13 -21.40 -7.33
N GLY A 272 4.65 -20.74 -6.29
CA GLY A 272 5.24 -19.40 -6.39
C GLY A 272 4.20 -18.29 -6.56
N ILE A 273 2.95 -18.55 -6.17
CA ILE A 273 1.87 -17.54 -6.18
C ILE A 273 1.93 -16.76 -4.86
N VAL A 274 2.02 -15.44 -4.95
CA VAL A 274 2.09 -14.56 -3.77
C VAL A 274 0.70 -14.40 -3.16
N ILE A 275 0.54 -14.71 -1.87
CA ILE A 275 -0.72 -14.53 -1.14
C ILE A 275 -0.56 -13.40 -0.12
N VAL A 276 -1.32 -12.32 -0.29
CA VAL A 276 -1.30 -11.13 0.57
C VAL A 276 -2.58 -11.09 1.39
N ASP A 277 -2.45 -11.15 2.72
CA ASP A 277 -3.55 -11.01 3.66
C ASP A 277 -3.85 -9.54 3.92
N ILE A 278 -5.09 -9.13 3.62
CA ILE A 278 -5.65 -7.84 4.03
C ILE A 278 -6.94 -8.08 4.82
N THR A 279 -7.35 -7.12 5.65
CA THR A 279 -8.64 -7.22 6.32
C THR A 279 -9.80 -6.94 5.36
N GLN A 280 -10.92 -7.63 5.52
CA GLN A 280 -12.18 -7.26 4.89
C GLN A 280 -12.84 -6.02 5.54
N CYS A 281 -12.43 -5.66 6.77
CA CYS A 281 -12.96 -4.50 7.47
C CYS A 281 -12.56 -3.20 6.77
N THR A 282 -13.42 -2.18 6.84
CA THR A 282 -13.14 -0.88 6.20
C THR A 282 -11.93 -0.17 6.80
N LYS A 283 -11.73 -0.31 8.12
CA LYS A 283 -10.64 0.28 8.89
C LYS A 283 -9.98 -0.80 9.74
N GLY A 284 -8.67 -0.70 9.91
CA GLY A 284 -7.86 -1.63 10.69
C GLY A 284 -6.65 -2.14 9.92
N PHE A 285 -5.91 -3.05 10.56
CA PHE A 285 -4.70 -3.61 10.01
C PHE A 285 -4.53 -5.08 10.40
N VAL A 286 -3.86 -5.84 9.53
CA VAL A 286 -3.53 -7.24 9.74
C VAL A 286 -2.37 -7.37 10.74
N LYS A 287 -2.55 -8.19 11.77
CA LYS A 287 -1.58 -8.48 12.83
C LYS A 287 -1.05 -9.91 12.68
N MET A 288 -0.09 -10.09 11.77
CA MET A 288 0.45 -11.40 11.44
C MET A 288 1.42 -11.97 12.49
N GLY A 289 1.06 -13.15 13.02
CA GLY A 289 1.86 -13.93 13.97
C GLY A 289 1.79 -13.48 15.44
N LEU A 290 0.90 -12.56 15.79
CA LEU A 290 0.53 -12.24 17.18
C LEU A 290 -0.51 -13.22 17.75
N TYR A 291 -1.32 -13.83 16.88
CA TYR A 291 -2.34 -14.83 17.24
C TYR A 291 -2.02 -16.18 16.58
N GLU A 292 -2.45 -17.28 17.20
CA GLU A 292 -2.17 -18.64 16.70
C GLU A 292 -2.71 -18.86 15.28
N ALA A 293 -3.90 -18.31 14.98
CA ALA A 293 -4.53 -18.39 13.66
C ALA A 293 -3.68 -17.71 12.58
N SER A 294 -3.18 -16.49 12.83
CA SER A 294 -2.35 -15.76 11.86
C SER A 294 -0.92 -16.33 11.75
N ALA A 295 -0.41 -17.02 12.78
CA ALA A 295 0.86 -17.74 12.68
C ALA A 295 0.79 -18.92 11.69
N LYS A 296 -0.32 -19.65 11.66
CA LYS A 296 -0.54 -20.77 10.71
C LYS A 296 -0.63 -20.29 9.26
N LEU A 297 -1.15 -19.09 9.01
CA LEU A 297 -1.16 -18.47 7.68
C LEU A 297 0.25 -18.11 7.20
N THR A 298 1.08 -17.54 8.08
CA THR A 298 2.49 -17.29 7.76
C THR A 298 3.22 -18.60 7.42
N ASP A 299 2.94 -19.69 8.13
CA ASP A 299 3.49 -21.02 7.81
C ASP A 299 2.96 -21.60 6.49
N ALA A 300 1.86 -21.07 5.96
CA ALA A 300 1.33 -21.41 4.65
C ALA A 300 1.87 -20.52 3.52
N GLY A 301 2.79 -19.59 3.81
CA GLY A 301 3.38 -18.67 2.81
C GLY A 301 2.58 -17.40 2.57
N VAL A 302 1.58 -17.11 3.42
CA VAL A 302 0.82 -15.85 3.36
C VAL A 302 1.63 -14.72 3.98
N ILE A 303 1.63 -13.55 3.35
CA ILE A 303 2.30 -12.32 3.83
C ILE A 303 1.29 -11.24 4.24
N SER A 304 1.71 -10.32 5.11
CA SER A 304 0.84 -9.26 5.62
C SER A 304 0.74 -8.13 4.59
N GLY A 305 -0.47 -7.69 4.29
CA GLY A 305 -0.74 -6.42 3.62
C GLY A 305 -0.93 -5.25 4.60
N VAL A 306 -0.65 -5.45 5.89
CA VAL A 306 -0.74 -4.43 6.95
C VAL A 306 -2.10 -3.73 6.92
N ASP A 307 -2.15 -2.46 6.53
CA ASP A 307 -3.34 -1.60 6.50
C ASP A 307 -3.65 -1.09 5.08
N LEU A 308 -3.13 -1.78 4.06
CA LEU A 308 -3.45 -1.55 2.65
C LEU A 308 -4.97 -1.61 2.44
N THR A 309 -5.48 -0.68 1.64
CA THR A 309 -6.82 -0.82 1.06
C THR A 309 -6.83 -1.94 0.01
N PRO A 310 -7.98 -2.58 -0.28
CA PRO A 310 -8.09 -3.51 -1.40
C PRO A 310 -7.57 -2.92 -2.72
N GLU A 311 -7.86 -1.64 -2.96
CA GLU A 311 -7.48 -0.89 -4.14
C GLU A 311 -5.95 -0.76 -4.27
N ALA A 312 -5.27 -0.39 -3.18
CA ALA A 312 -3.82 -0.30 -3.13
C ALA A 312 -3.16 -1.68 -3.16
N ALA A 313 -3.70 -2.69 -2.46
CA ALA A 313 -3.15 -4.03 -2.42
C ALA A 313 -3.15 -4.68 -3.81
N VAL A 314 -4.27 -4.59 -4.54
CA VAL A 314 -4.39 -5.11 -5.91
C VAL A 314 -3.41 -4.42 -6.84
N THR A 315 -3.41 -3.08 -6.86
CA THR A 315 -2.60 -2.30 -7.80
C THR A 315 -1.11 -2.39 -7.50
N LYS A 316 -0.70 -2.44 -6.22
CA LYS A 316 0.68 -2.69 -5.81
C LYS A 316 1.16 -4.06 -6.26
N LEU A 317 0.36 -5.11 -6.06
CA LEU A 317 0.73 -6.46 -6.47
C LEU A 317 0.81 -6.57 -8.01
N MET A 318 -0.14 -5.99 -8.74
CA MET A 318 -0.09 -5.90 -10.20
C MET A 318 1.16 -5.17 -10.69
N TYR A 319 1.54 -4.07 -10.04
CA TYR A 319 2.75 -3.32 -10.34
C TYR A 319 4.01 -4.18 -10.13
N LEU A 320 4.15 -4.81 -8.95
CA LEU A 320 5.32 -5.62 -8.62
C LEU A 320 5.46 -6.86 -9.51
N ILE A 321 4.35 -7.50 -9.89
CA ILE A 321 4.36 -8.59 -10.88
C ILE A 321 4.76 -8.06 -12.26
N GLY A 322 4.22 -6.91 -12.67
CA GLY A 322 4.55 -6.25 -13.94
C GLY A 322 6.02 -5.83 -14.04
N LYS A 323 6.68 -5.53 -12.92
CA LYS A 323 8.13 -5.29 -12.85
C LYS A 323 8.96 -6.54 -13.17
N GLY A 324 8.36 -7.73 -13.15
CA GLY A 324 9.06 -8.98 -13.37
C GLY A 324 9.90 -9.43 -12.17
N TYR A 325 9.58 -8.95 -10.96
CA TYR A 325 10.24 -9.42 -9.75
C TYR A 325 9.90 -10.89 -9.47
N ASP A 326 10.83 -11.58 -8.82
CA ASP A 326 10.62 -12.93 -8.33
C ASP A 326 9.74 -12.94 -7.07
N TYR A 327 9.33 -14.14 -6.66
CA TYR A 327 8.48 -14.35 -5.50
C TYR A 327 9.04 -13.70 -4.22
N GLU A 328 10.34 -13.82 -3.98
CA GLU A 328 11.00 -13.27 -2.79
C GLU A 328 10.98 -11.73 -2.79
N ASN A 329 11.28 -11.09 -3.92
CA ASN A 329 11.24 -9.64 -4.03
C ASN A 329 9.81 -9.09 -3.98
N ILE A 330 8.83 -9.76 -4.60
CA ILE A 330 7.42 -9.34 -4.50
C ILE A 330 6.95 -9.46 -3.04
N THR A 331 7.22 -10.58 -2.37
CA THR A 331 6.80 -10.76 -0.97
C THR A 331 7.45 -9.75 -0.03
N LYS A 332 8.72 -9.41 -0.26
CA LYS A 332 9.40 -8.33 0.45
C LYS A 332 8.76 -6.98 0.17
N LEU A 333 8.66 -6.56 -1.09
CA LEU A 333 8.20 -5.22 -1.47
C LEU A 333 6.71 -4.98 -1.17
N MET A 334 5.87 -6.01 -1.17
CA MET A 334 4.48 -5.90 -0.70
C MET A 334 4.40 -5.44 0.76
N GLN A 335 5.39 -5.78 1.58
CA GLN A 335 5.46 -5.43 2.99
C GLN A 335 6.23 -4.13 3.27
N ILE A 336 6.72 -3.42 2.25
CA ILE A 336 7.44 -2.14 2.39
C ILE A 336 6.64 -1.01 1.78
N ASP A 337 6.52 0.13 2.48
CA ASP A 337 5.90 1.34 1.98
C ASP A 337 6.69 1.91 0.80
N MET A 338 5.99 2.23 -0.31
CA MET A 338 6.62 2.72 -1.54
C MET A 338 6.28 4.17 -1.83
N CYS A 339 5.05 4.57 -1.53
CA CYS A 339 4.52 5.90 -1.79
C CYS A 339 3.39 6.26 -0.81
N GLY A 340 3.54 5.84 0.45
CA GLY A 340 2.63 6.20 1.52
C GLY A 340 1.33 5.40 1.57
N GLU A 341 1.27 4.23 0.93
CA GLU A 341 0.10 3.36 0.84
C GLU A 341 -0.16 2.54 2.11
N GLN A 342 0.85 2.40 2.99
CA GLN A 342 0.75 1.63 4.23
C GLN A 342 1.51 2.31 5.37
N THR A 343 1.07 2.08 6.60
CA THR A 343 1.60 2.82 7.76
C THR A 343 2.88 2.18 8.28
N ILE A 344 3.03 0.87 8.09
CA ILE A 344 4.17 0.10 8.60
C ILE A 344 4.89 -0.59 7.44
N SER A 345 6.20 -0.45 7.38
CA SER A 345 7.09 -1.33 6.60
C SER A 345 7.62 -2.46 7.48
N GLN A 346 7.58 -3.69 6.98
CA GLN A 346 8.13 -4.87 7.63
C GLN A 346 9.29 -5.44 6.80
N TYR A 347 10.49 -5.34 7.35
CA TYR A 347 11.71 -5.90 6.77
C TYR A 347 11.96 -7.28 7.37
N ASN A 348 11.90 -8.33 6.54
CA ASN A 348 12.07 -9.71 6.98
C ASN A 348 13.42 -10.27 6.53
N PHE A 349 14.14 -10.88 7.46
CA PHE A 349 15.40 -11.59 7.25
C PHE A 349 15.19 -13.05 7.70
N ILE A 350 15.29 -13.99 6.76
CA ILE A 350 14.99 -15.40 7.00
C ILE A 350 16.29 -16.20 6.85
N PHE A 351 16.60 -16.98 7.88
CA PHE A 351 17.75 -17.87 7.93
C PHE A 351 17.26 -19.31 8.08
N GLU A 352 17.62 -20.17 7.12
CA GLU A 352 17.24 -21.58 7.12
C GLU A 352 18.46 -22.50 7.11
N ASN A 353 18.30 -23.72 7.63
CA ASN A 353 19.33 -24.78 7.67
C ASN A 353 20.67 -24.30 8.24
N ILE A 354 20.59 -23.55 9.34
CA ILE A 354 21.70 -22.75 9.83
C ILE A 354 22.82 -23.61 10.41
N THR A 355 22.46 -24.69 11.11
CA THR A 355 23.42 -25.60 11.72
C THR A 355 23.08 -27.05 11.42
N ASN A 356 24.06 -27.82 10.96
CA ASN A 356 23.92 -29.28 10.76
C ASN A 356 24.25 -30.09 12.02
N LEU A 357 24.88 -29.46 13.02
CA LEU A 357 25.25 -30.07 14.30
C LEU A 357 24.67 -29.27 15.46
N PRO A 358 24.33 -29.89 16.60
CA PRO A 358 23.83 -29.18 17.78
C PRO A 358 24.84 -28.16 18.31
N THR A 359 24.38 -26.94 18.54
CA THR A 359 25.14 -25.86 19.17
C THR A 359 24.29 -25.13 20.21
N ASP A 360 24.92 -24.62 21.25
CA ASP A 360 24.31 -23.82 22.31
C ASP A 360 24.31 -22.32 21.97
N HIS A 361 24.99 -21.91 20.91
CA HIS A 361 25.03 -20.52 20.48
C HIS A 361 25.01 -20.37 18.97
N ILE A 362 24.47 -19.24 18.51
CA ILE A 362 24.51 -18.82 17.12
C ILE A 362 24.63 -17.30 17.03
N GLU A 363 25.35 -16.84 16.01
CA GLU A 363 25.48 -15.43 15.66
C GLU A 363 25.11 -15.27 14.19
N LEU A 364 24.19 -14.34 13.91
CA LEU A 364 23.73 -14.02 12.58
C LEU A 364 23.94 -12.54 12.33
N GLU A 365 24.29 -12.18 11.11
CA GLU A 365 24.47 -10.79 10.69
C GLU A 365 23.42 -10.45 9.62
N VAL A 366 22.79 -9.28 9.76
CA VAL A 366 21.86 -8.73 8.77
C VAL A 366 22.31 -7.35 8.36
N ASP A 367 22.34 -7.12 7.04
CA ASP A 367 22.51 -5.78 6.49
C ASP A 367 21.16 -5.04 6.57
N ILE A 368 21.17 -3.88 7.21
CA ILE A 368 19.98 -3.05 7.31
C ILE A 368 19.87 -2.16 6.07
N PRO A 369 18.72 -2.14 5.38
CA PRO A 369 18.56 -1.26 4.22
C PRO A 369 18.70 0.22 4.61
N ASP A 370 19.43 1.00 3.81
CA ASP A 370 19.59 2.45 3.97
C ASP A 370 18.25 3.23 3.99
N THR A 371 17.17 2.60 3.51
CA THR A 371 15.82 3.16 3.54
C THR A 371 15.20 3.17 4.94
N LEU A 372 15.73 2.38 5.88
CA LEU A 372 15.24 2.27 7.24
C LEU A 372 15.86 3.37 8.11
N LYS A 373 15.03 4.32 8.55
CA LYS A 373 15.47 5.42 9.40
C LYS A 373 15.21 5.13 10.86
N GLU A 374 16.09 5.60 11.73
CA GLU A 374 15.96 5.43 13.17
C GLU A 374 14.62 5.96 13.71
N GLU A 375 14.25 7.16 13.28
CA GLU A 375 13.07 7.88 13.76
C GLU A 375 11.74 7.13 13.52
N ASP A 376 11.77 6.19 12.58
CA ASP A 376 10.62 5.44 12.11
C ASP A 376 10.60 4.02 12.68
N LEU A 377 11.67 3.55 13.34
CA LEU A 377 11.71 2.21 13.94
C LEU A 377 10.73 2.06 15.10
N TYR A 378 9.96 0.98 15.04
CA TYR A 378 8.91 0.71 16.00
C TYR A 378 9.21 -0.54 16.84
N GLU A 379 9.57 -1.65 16.20
CA GLU A 379 9.70 -2.96 16.84
C GLU A 379 10.68 -3.84 16.06
N ALA A 380 11.37 -4.77 16.72
CA ALA A 380 11.88 -5.96 16.03
C ALA A 380 11.55 -7.25 16.75
N VAL A 381 11.45 -8.29 15.94
CA VAL A 381 10.94 -9.59 16.33
C VAL A 381 11.93 -10.67 15.91
N VAL A 382 12.31 -11.53 16.84
CA VAL A 382 13.05 -12.77 16.57
C VAL A 382 12.11 -13.94 16.77
N ARG A 383 11.94 -14.77 15.75
CA ARG A 383 11.17 -16.01 15.80
C ARG A 383 12.08 -17.17 15.43
N VAL A 384 12.14 -18.19 16.28
CA VAL A 384 12.84 -19.46 16.00
C VAL A 384 11.80 -20.54 15.88
N LYS A 385 11.82 -21.29 14.78
CA LYS A 385 10.88 -22.40 14.54
C LYS A 385 11.59 -23.74 14.53
N ASN A 386 10.86 -24.77 14.95
CA ASN A 386 11.30 -26.17 14.93
C ASN A 386 12.58 -26.45 15.72
N ILE A 387 12.68 -25.85 16.92
CA ILE A 387 13.74 -26.13 17.89
C ILE A 387 13.74 -27.62 18.21
N THR A 388 14.90 -28.25 18.02
CA THR A 388 15.15 -29.65 18.41
C THR A 388 16.14 -29.66 19.56
N LYS A 389 15.67 -30.03 20.75
CA LYS A 389 16.45 -30.04 21.99
C LYS A 389 17.23 -31.34 22.14
N GLU A 390 18.46 -31.26 22.64
CA GLU A 390 19.23 -32.44 23.05
C GLU A 390 18.53 -33.22 24.19
N PHE A 391 17.90 -32.50 25.13
CA PHE A 391 17.11 -33.05 26.22
C PHE A 391 15.64 -32.61 26.11
N PRO A 392 14.75 -33.42 25.51
CA PRO A 392 13.36 -33.03 25.23
C PRO A 392 12.54 -32.71 26.48
N ASP A 393 12.82 -33.40 27.59
CA ASP A 393 12.05 -33.29 28.84
C ASP A 393 12.47 -32.10 29.70
N ARG A 394 13.42 -31.28 29.24
CA ARG A 394 13.88 -30.10 29.97
C ARG A 394 13.39 -28.81 29.32
N ASP A 395 13.11 -27.85 30.20
CA ASP A 395 12.96 -26.48 29.81
C ASP A 395 14.29 -25.98 29.21
N LEU A 396 14.18 -25.14 28.19
CA LEU A 396 15.34 -24.57 27.50
C LEU A 396 15.41 -23.09 27.84
N ASP A 397 16.51 -22.67 28.45
CA ASP A 397 16.76 -21.27 28.75
C ASP A 397 17.45 -20.60 27.58
N VAL A 398 16.77 -19.66 26.94
CA VAL A 398 17.27 -18.96 25.75
C VAL A 398 17.47 -17.49 26.03
N THR A 399 18.67 -17.02 25.78
CA THR A 399 19.01 -15.60 25.69
C THR A 399 19.04 -15.19 24.22
N VAL A 400 18.25 -14.18 23.85
CA VAL A 400 18.36 -13.50 22.54
C VAL A 400 18.96 -12.12 22.77
N THR A 401 20.01 -11.79 22.03
CA THR A 401 20.68 -10.48 22.08
C THR A 401 20.72 -9.87 20.68
N ILE A 402 20.44 -8.58 20.58
CA ILE A 402 20.59 -7.79 19.35
C ILE A 402 21.69 -6.75 19.59
N GLU A 403 22.69 -6.72 18.71
CA GLU A 403 23.85 -5.82 18.77
C GLU A 403 24.05 -5.13 17.42
N GLY A 404 24.70 -3.97 17.41
CA GLY A 404 25.14 -3.29 16.19
C GLY A 404 26.57 -2.76 16.33
N GLU A 405 27.29 -2.58 15.22
CA GLU A 405 28.72 -2.21 15.17
C GLU A 405 29.00 -0.71 14.97
N LYS A 406 29.29 -0.01 16.07
CA LYS A 406 29.62 1.43 16.08
C LYS A 406 30.86 1.79 15.24
N GLN A 407 30.76 2.77 14.34
CA GLN A 407 31.93 3.55 13.85
C GLN A 407 32.21 4.79 14.74
N SER A 408 32.54 4.63 16.04
CA SER A 408 32.97 5.77 16.88
C SER A 408 33.59 5.36 18.23
N LYS A 409 34.59 6.15 18.68
CA LYS A 409 35.72 5.84 19.58
C LYS A 409 35.44 5.64 21.07
N ASP A 410 34.19 5.71 21.54
CA ASP A 410 33.90 5.57 22.98
C ASP A 410 32.99 4.37 23.27
N LYS A 411 33.55 3.36 23.94
CA LYS A 411 32.92 2.07 24.27
C LYS A 411 32.19 2.06 25.62
N SER A 412 32.11 3.19 26.32
CA SER A 412 31.81 3.19 27.76
C SER A 412 30.36 3.50 28.18
N LEU A 413 29.39 3.67 27.26
CA LEU A 413 28.07 4.22 27.60
C LEU A 413 26.80 3.38 27.28
N PHE A 414 26.87 2.12 26.84
CA PHE A 414 25.65 1.37 26.51
C PHE A 414 25.31 0.25 27.51
N LYS A 415 24.47 0.56 28.50
CA LYS A 415 23.57 -0.42 29.15
C LYS A 415 22.15 -0.16 28.65
N ILE A 416 21.85 -0.64 27.45
CA ILE A 416 20.49 -0.69 26.90
C ILE A 416 20.10 -2.17 26.85
N ASN A 417 18.92 -2.53 27.36
CA ASN A 417 18.42 -3.90 27.51
C ASN A 417 18.10 -4.56 26.14
N ASN A 418 19.11 -4.79 25.30
CA ASN A 418 18.97 -5.49 24.02
C ASN A 418 19.18 -7.00 24.17
N ARG A 419 18.90 -7.50 25.37
CA ARG A 419 19.04 -8.89 25.75
C ARG A 419 17.76 -9.31 26.44
N ILE A 420 17.10 -10.32 25.91
CA ILE A 420 15.90 -10.90 26.51
C ILE A 420 16.18 -12.37 26.80
N ARG A 421 15.95 -12.77 28.06
CA ARG A 421 15.99 -14.16 28.50
C ARG A 421 14.57 -14.74 28.50
N LYS A 422 14.38 -15.93 27.94
CA LYS A 422 13.11 -16.66 27.91
C LYS A 422 13.31 -18.12 28.24
N ILE A 423 12.39 -18.68 29.01
CA ILE A 423 12.30 -20.11 29.27
C ILE A 423 11.29 -20.72 28.29
N ILE A 424 11.73 -21.71 27.51
CA ILE A 424 10.91 -22.47 26.58
C ILE A 424 10.59 -23.81 27.22
N GLY A 425 9.33 -23.98 27.63
CA GLY A 425 8.83 -25.22 28.24
C GLY A 425 9.20 -26.47 27.43
N ALA A 426 9.40 -27.61 28.11
CA ALA A 426 9.77 -28.90 27.53
C ALA A 426 9.11 -29.18 26.15
N GLU A 427 7.79 -29.07 26.07
CA GLU A 427 7.01 -29.42 24.87
C GLU A 427 7.00 -28.37 23.75
N LYS A 428 7.46 -27.14 24.01
CA LYS A 428 7.45 -26.07 23.01
C LYS A 428 8.64 -26.18 22.05
N LYS A 429 8.35 -26.10 20.75
CA LYS A 429 9.34 -26.15 19.66
C LYS A 429 9.60 -24.80 18.98
N ASN A 430 8.97 -23.73 19.47
CA ASN A 430 9.06 -22.41 18.85
C ASN A 430 9.41 -21.35 19.91
N LEU A 431 10.28 -20.41 19.54
CA LEU A 431 10.59 -19.20 20.31
C LEU A 431 10.03 -17.99 19.57
N HIS A 432 9.48 -17.05 20.34
CA HIS A 432 9.10 -15.75 19.83
C HIS A 432 9.53 -14.69 20.84
N THR A 433 10.34 -13.73 20.41
CA THR A 433 10.88 -12.66 21.23
C THR A 433 10.63 -11.33 20.53
N ILE A 434 10.12 -10.35 21.29
CA ILE A 434 9.78 -9.02 20.80
C ILE A 434 10.63 -8.01 21.57
N PHE A 435 11.24 -7.09 20.84
CA PHE A 435 12.03 -5.98 21.37
C PHE A 435 11.29 -4.68 21.05
N ASN A 436 10.75 -4.02 22.08
CA ASN A 436 9.99 -2.78 21.95
C ASN A 436 10.84 -1.58 22.36
N HIS A 437 10.84 -0.51 21.57
CA HIS A 437 11.46 0.80 21.86
C HIS A 437 12.99 0.83 22.15
N THR A 438 13.64 -0.29 22.45
CA THR A 438 15.08 -0.41 22.72
C THR A 438 15.95 -0.49 21.45
N ILE A 439 15.35 -0.75 20.28
CA ILE A 439 16.10 -0.97 19.03
C ILE A 439 16.50 0.32 18.32
N LYS A 440 15.82 1.45 18.58
CA LYS A 440 16.17 2.75 17.96
C LYS A 440 17.67 3.04 18.08
N SER A 441 18.17 2.96 19.31
CA SER A 441 19.60 3.12 19.65
C SER A 441 20.58 2.09 19.03
N ILE A 442 20.08 1.01 18.42
CA ILE A 442 20.91 -0.04 17.79
C ILE A 442 20.99 0.14 16.29
N ILE A 443 19.99 0.73 15.64
CA ILE A 443 19.96 0.80 14.17
C ILE A 443 20.45 2.15 13.66
N ASP A 444 20.32 3.21 14.47
CA ASP A 444 20.75 4.57 14.13
C ASP A 444 22.20 4.67 13.62
N GLU A 445 23.08 3.77 14.07
CA GLU A 445 24.53 3.91 13.89
C GLU A 445 25.18 2.78 13.08
N ASN A 446 24.39 1.84 12.54
CA ASN A 446 24.92 0.54 12.09
C ASN A 446 24.36 0.07 10.74
N ASP A 447 25.25 -0.14 9.76
CA ASP A 447 24.92 -0.79 8.49
C ASP A 447 24.54 -2.28 8.70
N LYS A 448 24.96 -2.86 9.83
CA LYS A 448 24.83 -4.28 10.16
C LYS A 448 24.35 -4.50 11.59
N ILE A 449 23.38 -5.40 11.75
CA ILE A 449 22.91 -5.88 13.05
C ILE A 449 23.36 -7.32 13.25
N LYS A 450 23.87 -7.61 14.45
CA LYS A 450 24.19 -8.96 14.91
C LYS A 450 23.11 -9.48 15.84
N ILE A 451 22.61 -10.67 15.54
CA ILE A 451 21.62 -11.38 16.33
C ILE A 451 22.33 -12.57 16.95
N LYS A 452 22.48 -12.54 18.27
CA LYS A 452 23.08 -13.64 19.05
C LYS A 452 21.99 -14.38 19.80
N ILE A 453 21.93 -15.69 19.62
CA ILE A 453 21.06 -16.55 20.42
C ILE A 453 21.92 -17.55 21.17
N GLN A 454 21.73 -17.64 22.49
CA GLN A 454 22.46 -18.53 23.40
C GLN A 454 21.47 -19.36 24.20
N CYS A 455 21.81 -20.62 24.43
CA CYS A 455 21.03 -21.60 25.16
C CYS A 455 21.87 -22.23 26.28
N ASP A 456 21.21 -22.79 27.29
CA ASP A 456 21.84 -23.59 28.35
C ASP A 456 22.17 -25.03 27.92
N THR A 457 21.66 -25.48 26.77
CA THR A 457 21.97 -26.77 26.14
C THR A 457 22.05 -26.64 24.63
N LYS A 458 22.66 -27.64 23.96
CA LYS A 458 22.83 -27.62 22.51
C LYS A 458 21.52 -27.96 21.81
N ILE A 459 21.22 -27.22 20.75
CA ILE A 459 20.05 -27.47 19.90
C ILE A 459 20.42 -27.38 18.42
N ILE A 460 19.54 -27.90 17.56
CA ILE A 460 19.65 -27.72 16.11
C ILE A 460 18.78 -26.52 15.70
N TRP A 461 19.42 -25.49 15.14
CA TRP A 461 18.76 -24.28 14.66
C TRP A 461 18.31 -24.46 13.21
N LYS A 462 17.01 -24.71 13.00
CA LYS A 462 16.46 -24.96 11.66
C LYS A 462 16.06 -23.69 10.92
N LYS A 463 15.29 -22.82 11.59
CA LYS A 463 14.76 -21.60 10.97
C LYS A 463 14.69 -20.45 11.97
N ILE A 464 15.33 -19.34 11.65
CA ILE A 464 15.29 -18.09 12.40
C ILE A 464 14.77 -17.00 11.47
N ASN A 465 13.70 -16.33 11.89
CA ASN A 465 13.18 -15.15 11.23
C ASN A 465 13.45 -13.94 12.13
N PHE A 466 14.11 -12.94 11.57
CA PHE A 466 14.24 -11.63 12.17
C PHE A 466 13.42 -10.62 11.36
N SER A 467 12.56 -9.87 12.04
CA SER A 467 11.69 -8.88 11.40
C SER A 467 11.89 -7.53 12.06
N VAL A 468 12.08 -6.48 11.27
CA VAL A 468 12.15 -5.10 11.74
C VAL A 468 10.97 -4.31 11.19
N TYR A 469 10.30 -3.57 12.05
CA TYR A 469 9.11 -2.79 11.73
C TYR A 469 9.41 -1.30 11.81
N SER A 470 9.00 -0.58 10.77
CA SER A 470 9.16 0.88 10.64
C SER A 470 7.81 1.54 10.38
N GLU A 471 7.45 2.55 11.16
CA GLU A 471 6.30 3.42 10.93
C GLU A 471 6.66 4.50 9.91
N CYS A 472 6.18 4.35 8.68
CA CYS A 472 6.59 5.19 7.54
C CYS A 472 5.84 6.51 7.46
N ILE A 473 4.69 6.61 8.13
CA ILE A 473 3.81 7.78 8.07
C ILE A 473 3.21 8.01 9.45
N LYS A 474 3.49 9.19 10.01
CA LYS A 474 3.05 9.62 11.34
C LYS A 474 1.73 10.39 11.30
#